data_AF-A0AAW9KLL3-F1
#
_entry.id   AF-A0AAW9KLL3-F1
#
_cell.length_a   1.000
_cell.length_b   1.000
_cell.length_c   1.000
_cell.angle_alpha   90.00
_cell.angle_beta   90.00
_cell.angle_gamma   90.00
#
_symmetry.space_group_name_H-M   'P 1'
#
loop_
_entity.id
_entity.type
_entity.pdbx_description
1 polymer ?
#
loop_
_entity_poly.entity_id
_entity_poly.type
_entity_poly.pdbx_seq_one_letter_code
_entity_poly.pdbx_strand_id
1 'polypeptide(L)'
;YDYPGDEELANELVNAGTAAGLPVIAVNDPTHIWDYGTVVPLRYLVPNQDIPIINLSVCLAASLEETFQWGKQIGKVLRESSKRVIFVGSGALSHNLVRGRENKPSRSEQAMDNQFIAYLLNGEYKDAREMLNQYARIAGVE
;
A
#
# COMPACT_ATOMS: atom_id res chain seq x y z
N TYR A 1 10.86 -1.46 -17.13
CA TYR A 1 11.32 -0.69 -15.98
C TYR A 1 12.57 -1.40 -15.49
N ASP A 2 13.50 -0.66 -14.91
CA ASP A 2 14.79 -1.17 -14.46
C ASP A 2 15.18 -0.41 -13.19
N TYR A 3 14.47 -0.69 -12.10
CA TYR A 3 14.73 -0.09 -10.80
C TYR A 3 15.62 -1.06 -9.99
N PRO A 4 16.68 -0.58 -9.32
CA PRO A 4 17.43 -1.42 -8.40
C PRO A 4 16.53 -1.85 -7.22
N GLY A 5 16.79 -3.02 -6.65
CA GLY A 5 16.18 -3.45 -5.38
C GLY A 5 17.05 -3.11 -4.18
N ASP A 6 16.49 -3.20 -2.98
CA ASP A 6 17.24 -3.18 -1.72
C ASP A 6 16.98 -4.50 -0.97
N GLU A 7 17.78 -5.52 -1.30
CA GLU A 7 17.61 -6.89 -0.78
C GLU A 7 17.82 -6.97 0.74
N GLU A 8 18.77 -6.21 1.27
CA GLU A 8 19.05 -6.17 2.71
C GLU A 8 17.83 -5.68 3.49
N LEU A 9 17.29 -4.51 3.13
CA LEU A 9 16.11 -3.96 3.80
C LEU A 9 14.85 -4.80 3.52
N ALA A 10 14.71 -5.40 2.34
CA ALA A 10 13.62 -6.33 2.06
C ALA A 10 13.66 -7.56 2.98
N ASN A 11 14.85 -8.13 3.21
CA ASN A 11 15.03 -9.26 4.13
C ASN A 11 14.75 -8.87 5.60
N GLU A 12 15.13 -7.66 6.02
CA GLU A 12 14.76 -7.14 7.35
C GLU A 12 13.24 -7.08 7.54
N LEU A 13 12.51 -6.60 6.52
CA LEU A 13 11.04 -6.56 6.54
C LEU A 13 10.44 -7.97 6.65
N VAL A 14 10.90 -8.92 5.83
CA VAL A 14 10.43 -10.32 5.85
C VAL A 14 10.68 -10.96 7.22
N ASN A 15 11.87 -10.76 7.79
CA ASN A 15 12.22 -11.26 9.12
C ASN A 15 11.31 -10.68 10.21
N ALA A 16 11.04 -9.37 10.16
CA ALA A 16 10.14 -8.72 11.11
C ALA A 16 8.69 -9.24 11.01
N GLY A 17 8.19 -9.44 9.79
CA GLY A 17 6.87 -10.02 9.54
C GLY A 17 6.75 -11.44 10.07
N THR A 18 7.76 -12.28 9.74
CA THR A 18 7.82 -13.68 10.19
C THR A 18 7.90 -13.78 11.71
N ALA A 19 8.72 -12.94 12.35
CA ALA A 19 8.82 -12.89 13.81
C ALA A 19 7.53 -12.43 14.50
N ALA A 20 6.70 -11.64 13.81
CA ALA A 20 5.37 -11.24 14.26
C ALA A 20 4.27 -12.29 13.96
N GLY A 21 4.63 -13.44 13.37
CA GLY A 21 3.70 -14.50 13.00
C GLY A 21 2.87 -14.21 11.74
N LEU A 22 3.27 -13.24 10.92
CA LEU A 22 2.59 -12.89 9.67
C LEU A 22 3.12 -13.76 8.51
N PRO A 23 2.25 -14.19 7.56
CA PRO A 23 2.65 -14.99 6.41
C PRO A 23 3.32 -14.13 5.33
N VAL A 24 4.57 -13.73 5.58
CA VAL A 24 5.37 -12.90 4.66
C VAL A 24 6.47 -13.74 4.04
N ILE A 25 6.66 -13.62 2.72
CA ILE A 25 7.71 -14.32 1.98
C ILE A 25 8.51 -13.33 1.13
N ALA A 26 9.81 -13.59 1.00
CA ALA A 26 10.66 -12.87 0.05
C ALA A 26 10.42 -13.42 -1.37
N VAL A 27 10.39 -12.54 -2.36
CA VAL A 27 10.34 -12.89 -3.78
C VAL A 27 11.53 -12.26 -4.48
N ASN A 28 12.54 -13.07 -4.82
CA ASN A 28 13.74 -12.66 -5.53
C ASN A 28 13.89 -13.48 -6.84
N ASP A 29 12.84 -13.43 -7.66
CA ASP A 29 12.81 -14.12 -8.95
C ASP A 29 13.11 -13.10 -10.07
N PRO A 30 14.18 -13.28 -10.87
CA PRO A 30 14.54 -12.36 -11.95
C PRO A 30 13.49 -12.29 -13.07
N THR A 31 12.54 -13.23 -13.11
CA THR A 31 11.44 -13.25 -14.06
C THR A 31 10.14 -12.64 -13.52
N HIS A 32 10.12 -12.22 -12.25
CA HIS A 32 8.95 -11.60 -11.65
C HIS A 32 8.61 -10.26 -12.30
N ILE A 33 7.37 -10.15 -12.79
CA ILE A 33 6.85 -8.94 -13.43
C ILE A 33 6.04 -8.15 -12.41
N TRP A 34 6.39 -6.87 -12.25
CA TRP A 34 5.71 -5.95 -11.35
C TRP A 34 4.37 -5.54 -11.94
N ASP A 35 3.40 -5.37 -11.06
CA ASP A 35 2.08 -4.88 -11.43
C ASP A 35 2.14 -3.41 -11.91
N TYR A 36 1.16 -3.03 -12.72
CA TYR A 36 1.11 -1.66 -13.26
C TYR A 36 0.88 -0.61 -12.17
N GLY A 37 0.22 -0.96 -11.07
CA GLY A 37 -0.02 -0.09 -9.92
C GLY A 37 1.27 0.30 -9.21
N THR A 38 2.29 -0.54 -9.29
CA THR A 38 3.66 -0.21 -8.87
C THR A 38 4.38 0.63 -9.92
N VAL A 39 4.38 0.21 -11.18
CA VAL A 39 5.23 0.82 -12.22
C VAL A 39 4.79 2.24 -12.58
N VAL A 40 3.48 2.51 -12.61
CA VAL A 40 2.94 3.81 -13.06
C VAL A 40 3.35 4.97 -12.13
N PRO A 41 3.16 4.91 -10.80
CA PRO A 41 3.62 5.97 -9.90
C PRO A 41 5.13 6.22 -9.99
N LEU A 42 5.93 5.16 -10.10
CA LEU A 42 7.39 5.26 -10.15
C LEU A 42 7.89 6.03 -11.37
N ARG A 43 7.18 5.99 -12.51
CA ARG A 43 7.53 6.82 -13.68
C ARG A 43 7.52 8.32 -13.38
N TYR A 44 6.75 8.76 -12.39
CA TYR A 44 6.66 10.15 -11.96
C TYR A 44 7.54 10.46 -10.74
N LEU A 45 7.64 9.52 -9.81
CA LEU A 45 8.38 9.70 -8.55
C LEU A 45 9.89 9.44 -8.70
N VAL A 46 10.28 8.51 -9.56
CA VAL A 46 11.68 8.07 -9.77
C VAL A 46 11.97 7.98 -11.28
N PRO A 47 11.88 9.10 -12.03
CA PRO A 47 11.99 9.08 -13.50
C PRO A 47 13.36 8.58 -14.01
N ASN A 48 14.42 8.75 -13.21
CA ASN A 48 15.77 8.31 -13.56
C ASN A 48 16.04 6.84 -13.22
N GLN A 49 15.12 6.15 -12.53
CA GLN A 49 15.24 4.75 -12.12
C GLN A 49 16.51 4.46 -11.29
N ASP A 50 16.99 5.44 -10.53
CA ASP A 50 18.25 5.44 -9.78
C ASP A 50 18.08 5.29 -8.25
N ILE A 51 16.83 5.13 -7.79
CA ILE A 51 16.50 4.90 -6.37
C ILE A 51 16.10 3.43 -6.17
N PRO A 52 16.68 2.71 -5.18
CA PRO A 52 16.26 1.36 -4.85
C PRO A 52 14.79 1.26 -4.43
N ILE A 53 14.07 0.29 -4.98
CA ILE A 53 12.65 0.05 -4.75
C ILE A 53 12.46 -1.33 -4.13
N ILE A 54 11.72 -1.39 -3.02
CA ILE A 54 11.18 -2.63 -2.48
C ILE A 54 9.70 -2.69 -2.86
N ASN A 55 9.34 -3.67 -3.67
CA ASN A 55 7.94 -3.92 -4.00
C ASN A 55 7.25 -4.71 -2.88
N LEU A 56 6.11 -4.21 -2.40
CA LEU A 56 5.28 -4.89 -1.42
C LEU A 56 3.98 -5.33 -2.09
N SER A 57 3.71 -6.64 -2.06
CA SER A 57 2.46 -7.20 -2.57
C SER A 57 1.30 -6.96 -1.60
N VAL A 58 0.08 -7.06 -2.12
CA VAL A 58 -1.16 -7.04 -1.31
C VAL A 58 -1.72 -8.46 -1.27
N CYS A 59 -1.92 -9.00 -0.06
CA CYS A 59 -2.56 -10.29 0.13
C CYS A 59 -4.08 -10.11 0.15
N LEU A 60 -4.78 -10.56 -0.91
CA LEU A 60 -6.24 -10.43 -1.01
C LEU A 60 -7.01 -11.17 0.08
N ALA A 61 -6.42 -12.20 0.67
CA ALA A 61 -7.02 -12.97 1.75
C ALA A 61 -6.75 -12.37 3.15
N ALA A 62 -5.89 -11.35 3.25
CA ALA A 62 -5.57 -10.72 4.52
C ALA A 62 -6.73 -9.85 5.02
N SER A 63 -7.02 -9.93 6.31
CA SER A 63 -7.96 -9.00 6.94
C SER A 63 -7.37 -7.58 7.04
N LEU A 64 -8.23 -6.59 7.26
CA LEU A 64 -7.79 -5.22 7.58
C LEU A 64 -6.90 -5.17 8.83
N GLU A 65 -7.18 -6.04 9.83
CA GLU A 65 -6.35 -6.15 11.03
C GLU A 65 -4.96 -6.74 10.70
N GLU A 66 -4.90 -7.82 9.93
CA GLU A 66 -3.63 -8.43 9.51
C GLU A 66 -2.77 -7.44 8.72
N THR A 67 -3.38 -6.72 7.78
CA THR A 67 -2.72 -5.67 6.99
C THR A 67 -2.22 -4.53 7.88
N PHE A 68 -2.99 -4.15 8.90
CA PHE A 68 -2.58 -3.12 9.86
C PHE A 68 -1.40 -3.57 10.75
N GLN A 69 -1.41 -4.83 11.20
CA GLN A 69 -0.27 -5.40 11.93
C GLN A 69 0.98 -5.47 11.05
N TRP A 70 0.82 -5.80 9.77
CA TRP A 70 1.94 -5.76 8.82
C TRP A 70 2.50 -4.34 8.66
N GLY A 71 1.64 -3.34 8.48
CA GLY A 71 2.03 -1.92 8.42
C GLY A 71 2.77 -1.44 9.67
N LYS A 72 2.41 -1.94 10.86
CA LYS A 72 3.15 -1.66 12.10
C LYS A 72 4.57 -2.23 12.08
N GLN A 73 4.75 -3.47 11.62
CA GLN A 73 6.08 -4.08 11.52
C GLN A 73 6.94 -3.36 10.50
N ILE A 74 6.39 -3.06 9.32
CA ILE A 74 7.08 -2.24 8.31
C ILE A 74 7.51 -0.90 8.92
N GLY A 75 6.57 -0.16 9.53
CA GLY A 75 6.88 1.14 10.11
C GLY A 75 7.95 1.08 11.20
N LYS A 76 8.02 -0.01 11.98
CA LYS A 76 9.08 -0.22 12.97
C LYS A 76 10.44 -0.38 12.28
N VAL A 77 10.57 -1.31 11.34
CA VAL A 77 11.81 -1.56 10.58
C VAL A 77 12.29 -0.29 9.90
N LEU A 78 11.40 0.43 9.20
CA LEU A 78 11.78 1.65 8.48
C LEU A 78 12.25 2.78 9.40
N ARG A 79 11.73 2.88 10.63
CA ARG A 79 12.17 3.88 11.63
C ARG A 79 13.51 3.52 12.28
N GLU A 80 13.81 2.23 12.40
CA GLU A 80 15.07 1.73 12.98
C GLU A 80 16.20 1.69 11.94
N SER A 81 15.87 1.71 10.65
CA SER A 81 16.84 1.75 9.56
C SER A 81 17.66 3.05 9.57
N SER A 82 18.94 2.94 9.24
CA SER A 82 19.82 4.10 8.99
C SER A 82 19.59 4.74 7.61
N LYS A 83 18.81 4.09 6.73
CA LYS A 83 18.48 4.56 5.38
C LYS A 83 17.38 5.63 5.44
N ARG A 84 17.41 6.59 4.50
CA ARG A 84 16.29 7.51 4.28
C ARG A 84 15.27 6.83 3.37
N VAL A 85 14.12 6.46 3.94
CA VAL A 85 13.09 5.70 3.22
C VAL A 85 11.84 6.54 3.01
N ILE A 86 11.20 6.35 1.85
CA ILE A 86 9.87 6.87 1.54
C ILE A 86 8.94 5.67 1.39
N PHE A 87 7.82 5.67 2.11
CA PHE A 87 6.77 4.67 1.96
C PHE A 87 5.68 5.23 1.04
N VAL A 88 5.34 4.51 -0.02
CA VAL A 88 4.34 4.93 -1.01
C VAL A 88 3.18 3.94 -1.01
N GLY A 89 1.99 4.38 -0.61
CA GLY A 89 0.75 3.64 -0.80
C GLY A 89 0.17 3.94 -2.19
N SER A 90 0.32 3.02 -3.13
CA SER A 90 -0.30 3.14 -4.47
C SER A 90 -1.72 2.58 -4.43
N GLY A 91 -2.72 3.44 -4.58
CA GLY A 91 -4.12 3.03 -4.56
C GLY A 91 -5.08 4.17 -4.90
N ALA A 92 -6.35 3.82 -5.00
CA ALA A 92 -7.45 4.76 -5.14
C ALA A 92 -8.42 4.60 -3.94
N LEU A 93 -9.27 5.60 -3.72
CA LEU A 93 -10.33 5.54 -2.72
C LEU A 93 -11.58 4.86 -3.31
N SER A 94 -12.73 5.53 -3.36
CA SER A 94 -13.91 4.99 -4.02
C SER A 94 -13.61 4.73 -5.50
N HIS A 95 -13.55 3.46 -5.89
CA HIS A 95 -13.17 3.07 -7.25
C HIS A 95 -14.12 1.99 -7.79
N ASN A 96 -15.14 2.43 -8.54
CA ASN A 96 -15.89 1.53 -9.40
C ASN A 96 -15.00 1.19 -10.60
N LEU A 97 -14.46 -0.04 -10.67
CA LEU A 97 -13.58 -0.54 -11.75
C LEU A 97 -14.35 -0.75 -13.08
N VAL A 98 -15.20 0.20 -13.45
CA VAL A 98 -15.93 0.27 -14.71
C VAL A 98 -15.35 1.40 -15.54
N ARG A 99 -14.97 1.09 -16.79
CA ARG A 99 -14.40 2.07 -17.72
C ARG A 99 -15.48 3.10 -18.10
N GLY A 100 -15.10 4.38 -18.14
CA GLY A 100 -15.97 5.46 -18.61
C GLY A 100 -16.03 6.65 -17.66
N ARG A 101 -16.03 7.88 -18.21
CA ARG A 101 -16.13 9.12 -17.40
C ARG A 101 -17.48 9.28 -16.71
N GLU A 102 -18.47 8.54 -17.17
CA GLU A 102 -19.82 8.41 -16.64
C GLU A 102 -19.87 7.57 -15.36
N ASN A 103 -18.89 6.68 -15.16
CA ASN A 103 -18.82 5.77 -14.01
C ASN A 103 -18.05 6.38 -12.82
N LYS A 104 -18.18 7.70 -12.65
CA LYS A 104 -17.58 8.40 -11.51
C LYS A 104 -18.20 7.91 -10.20
N PRO A 105 -17.43 7.96 -9.09
CA PRO A 105 -18.01 7.76 -7.77
C PRO A 105 -19.24 8.68 -7.59
N SER A 106 -20.31 8.13 -7.04
CA SER A 106 -21.52 8.84 -6.65
C SER A 106 -21.20 10.01 -5.71
N ARG A 107 -22.16 10.91 -5.52
CA ARG A 107 -21.98 12.01 -4.54
C ARG A 107 -21.70 11.50 -3.13
N SER A 108 -22.28 10.37 -2.76
CA SER A 108 -22.06 9.75 -1.45
C SER A 108 -20.65 9.16 -1.32
N GLU A 109 -20.17 8.48 -2.35
CA GLU A 109 -18.79 7.96 -2.40
C GLU A 109 -17.76 9.11 -2.38
N GLN A 110 -18.00 10.20 -3.12
CA GLN A 110 -17.14 11.38 -3.06
C GLN A 110 -17.15 12.06 -1.68
N ALA A 111 -18.30 12.11 -1.02
CA ALA A 111 -18.38 12.64 0.35
C ALA A 111 -17.59 11.78 1.34
N MET A 112 -17.68 10.46 1.20
CA MET A 112 -16.89 9.50 1.98
C MET A 112 -15.39 9.70 1.74
N ASP A 113 -14.96 9.82 0.48
CA ASP A 113 -13.56 10.09 0.12
C ASP A 113 -13.04 11.38 0.74
N ASN A 114 -13.81 12.46 0.65
CA ASN A 114 -13.45 13.73 1.25
C ASN A 114 -13.34 13.65 2.78
N GLN A 115 -14.24 12.90 3.42
CA GLN A 115 -14.20 12.69 4.87
C GLN A 115 -12.98 11.86 5.28
N PHE A 116 -12.67 10.79 4.56
CA PHE A 116 -11.48 9.98 4.81
C PHE A 116 -10.20 10.80 4.68
N ILE A 117 -10.09 11.62 3.62
CA ILE A 117 -8.97 12.54 3.41
C ILE A 117 -8.88 13.56 4.56
N ALA A 118 -10.01 14.12 4.99
CA ALA A 118 -10.04 15.07 6.09
C ALA A 118 -9.48 14.45 7.39
N TYR A 119 -9.88 13.22 7.73
CA TYR A 119 -9.35 12.53 8.89
C TYR A 119 -7.83 12.34 8.80
N LEU A 120 -7.30 11.97 7.63
CA LEU A 120 -5.86 11.83 7.44
C LEU A 120 -5.11 13.17 7.61
N LEU A 121 -5.63 14.25 7.02
CA LEU A 121 -5.01 15.58 7.10
C LEU A 121 -5.02 16.16 8.52
N ASN A 122 -6.05 15.84 9.30
CA ASN A 122 -6.18 16.27 10.70
C ASN A 122 -5.42 15.38 11.70
N GLY A 123 -4.83 14.27 11.24
CA GLY A 123 -4.19 13.28 12.12
C GLY A 123 -5.17 12.41 12.91
N GLU A 124 -6.44 12.37 12.50
CA GLU A 124 -7.52 11.56 13.07
C GLU A 124 -7.44 10.12 12.54
N TYR A 125 -6.27 9.48 12.70
CA TYR A 125 -5.96 8.19 12.08
C TYR A 125 -6.84 7.04 12.57
N LYS A 126 -7.39 7.14 13.79
CA LYS A 126 -8.31 6.15 14.33
C LYS A 126 -9.62 6.16 13.52
N ASP A 127 -10.19 7.34 13.30
CA ASP A 127 -11.42 7.51 12.54
C ASP A 127 -11.23 7.13 11.07
N ALA A 128 -10.10 7.54 10.47
CA ALA A 128 -9.73 7.09 9.11
C ALA A 128 -9.66 5.56 9.03
N ARG A 129 -9.08 4.89 10.03
CA ARG A 129 -9.00 3.43 10.07
C ARG A 129 -10.38 2.77 10.21
N GLU A 130 -11.25 3.30 11.06
CA GLU A 130 -12.60 2.77 11.25
C GLU A 130 -13.44 2.85 9.96
N MET A 131 -13.23 3.91 9.16
CA MET A 131 -13.88 4.07 7.85
C MET A 131 -13.50 2.99 6.82
N LEU A 132 -12.35 2.31 6.94
CA LEU A 132 -11.93 1.30 5.97
C LEU A 132 -12.93 0.15 5.82
N ASN A 133 -13.70 -0.17 6.87
CA ASN A 133 -14.77 -1.17 6.79
C ASN A 133 -15.91 -0.74 5.84
N GLN A 134 -16.19 0.56 5.77
CA GLN A 134 -17.22 1.09 4.86
C GLN A 134 -16.76 0.96 3.41
N TYR A 135 -15.48 1.22 3.14
CA TYR A 135 -14.87 0.99 1.83
C TYR A 135 -14.93 -0.49 1.41
N ALA A 136 -14.59 -1.41 2.32
CA ALA A 136 -14.65 -2.85 2.05
C ALA A 136 -16.07 -3.31 1.68
N ARG A 137 -17.08 -2.83 2.42
CA ARG A 137 -18.49 -3.12 2.14
C ARG A 137 -18.95 -2.63 0.77
N ILE A 138 -18.61 -1.39 0.43
CA ILE A 138 -19.01 -0.79 -0.86
C ILE A 138 -18.32 -1.50 -2.03
N ALA A 139 -17.07 -1.94 -1.84
CA ALA A 139 -16.35 -2.71 -2.85
C ALA A 139 -16.86 -4.15 -3.04
N GLY A 140 -17.77 -4.63 -2.18
CA GLY A 140 -18.34 -5.99 -2.27
C GLY A 140 -17.33 -7.10 -1.95
N VAL A 141 -16.34 -6.82 -1.09
CA VAL A 141 -15.27 -7.75 -0.69
C VAL A 141 -15.47 -8.36 0.71
N GLU A 142 -16.64 -8.15 1.33
CA GLU A 142 -17.09 -8.82 2.57
C GLU A 142 -18.09 -9.94 2.29
#